data_AF-A0A965RYR7-F1
#
_entry.id   AF-A0A965RYR7-F1
#
_cell.length_a   1.000
_cell.length_b   1.000
_cell.length_c   1.000
_cell.angle_alpha   90.00
_cell.angle_beta   90.00
_cell.angle_gamma   90.00
#
_symmetry.space_group_name_H-M   'P 1'
#
loop_
_entity.id
_entity.type
_entity.pdbx_description
1 polymer ?
#
loop_
_entity_poly.entity_id
_entity_poly.type
_entity_poly.pdbx_seq_one_letter_code
_entity_poly.pdbx_strand_id
1 'polypeptide(L)'
;MLGFDLNWVEILTVAYAAAGVVGVAGYIPQILALWRDNSRSLNVPLLTWSIWTAQTAVYFAYAMVVNGDRAFILIMMATLVAVSICLALLVYNRYFRQIVYNRRADDRRGDRNGGRTEK
;
A
#
# COMPACT_ATOMS: atom_id res chain seq x y z
N MET A 1 3.45 39.54 25.57
CA MET A 1 2.13 39.09 25.09
C MET A 1 2.31 38.48 23.71
N LEU A 2 2.50 37.16 23.64
CA LEU A 2 2.46 36.41 22.39
C LEU A 2 1.00 36.00 22.19
N GLY A 3 0.26 36.78 21.41
CA GLY A 3 -1.16 36.54 21.11
C GLY A 3 -1.31 35.37 20.15
N PHE A 4 -1.45 34.17 20.69
CA PHE A 4 -1.93 33.01 19.94
C PHE A 4 -3.44 32.90 20.13
N ASP A 5 -4.20 33.83 19.54
CA ASP A 5 -5.64 33.64 19.33
C ASP A 5 -5.85 32.75 18.11
N LEU A 6 -5.29 31.54 18.14
CA LEU A 6 -5.49 30.56 17.08
C LEU A 6 -6.95 30.13 17.09
N ASN A 7 -7.66 30.44 16.01
CA ASN A 7 -9.03 29.99 15.83
C ASN A 7 -9.05 28.45 15.77
N TRP A 8 -9.99 27.82 16.48
CA TRP A 8 -10.18 26.36 16.48
C TRP A 8 -10.23 25.77 15.07
N VAL A 9 -10.77 26.51 14.10
CA VAL A 9 -10.79 26.12 12.69
C VAL A 9 -9.38 25.98 12.12
N GLU A 10 -8.48 26.95 12.37
CA GLU A 10 -7.10 26.92 11.87
C GLU A 10 -6.30 25.77 12.48
N ILE A 11 -6.47 25.54 13.79
CA ILE A 11 -5.83 24.42 14.49
C ILE A 11 -6.26 23.10 13.85
N LEU A 12 -7.57 22.93 13.61
CA LEU A 12 -8.10 21.73 12.97
C LEU A 12 -7.63 21.58 11.52
N THR A 13 -7.54 22.66 10.75
CA THR A 13 -7.01 22.63 9.38
C THR A 13 -5.55 22.16 9.36
N VAL A 14 -4.71 22.69 10.23
CA VAL A 14 -3.29 22.29 10.31
C VAL A 14 -3.16 20.85 10.79
N ALA A 15 -3.88 20.47 11.84
CA ALA A 15 -3.87 19.11 12.38
C ALA A 15 -4.35 18.10 11.33
N TYR A 16 -5.38 18.45 10.56
CA TYR A 16 -5.92 17.66 9.47
C TYR A 16 -4.91 17.44 8.34
N ALA A 17 -4.26 18.52 7.88
CA ALA A 17 -3.22 18.43 6.87
C ALA A 17 -2.05 17.56 7.34
N ALA A 18 -1.60 17.75 8.59
CA ALA A 18 -0.54 16.95 9.19
C ALA A 18 -0.93 15.47 9.32
N ALA A 19 -2.16 15.17 9.76
CA ALA A 19 -2.67 13.81 9.85
C ALA A 19 -2.70 13.12 8.48
N GLY A 20 -3.08 13.84 7.43
CA GLY A 20 -3.02 13.34 6.06
C GLY A 20 -1.60 12.99 5.63
N VAL A 21 -0.62 13.85 5.90
CA VAL A 21 0.80 13.61 5.60
C VAL A 21 1.32 12.39 6.35
N VAL A 22 1.04 12.27 7.65
CA VAL A 22 1.42 11.12 8.47
C VAL A 22 0.76 9.84 7.94
N GLY A 23 -0.52 9.91 7.55
CA GLY A 23 -1.25 8.80 6.94
C GLY A 23 -0.58 8.31 5.65
N VAL A 24 -0.21 9.22 4.75
CA VAL A 24 0.52 8.89 3.51
C VAL A 24 1.90 8.30 3.82
N ALA A 25 2.65 8.92 4.73
CA ALA A 25 3.97 8.41 5.16
C ALA A 25 3.88 7.02 5.79
N GLY A 26 2.76 6.69 6.44
CA GLY A 26 2.48 5.37 7.01
C GLY A 26 2.47 4.23 5.98
N TYR A 27 2.24 4.52 4.70
CA TYR A 27 2.32 3.51 3.64
C TYR A 27 3.76 3.16 3.25
N ILE A 28 4.74 4.02 3.51
CA ILE A 28 6.16 3.79 3.14
C ILE A 28 6.69 2.46 3.71
N PRO A 29 6.59 2.15 5.02
CA PRO A 29 7.10 0.89 5.54
C PRO A 29 6.40 -0.32 4.89
N GLN A 30 5.10 -0.21 4.60
CA GLN A 30 4.35 -1.29 3.95
C GLN A 30 4.77 -1.50 2.49
N ILE A 31 4.98 -0.42 1.73
CA ILE A 31 5.50 -0.47 0.36
C ILE A 31 6.90 -1.11 0.35
N LEU A 32 7.79 -0.68 1.25
CA LEU A 32 9.14 -1.25 1.37
C LEU A 32 9.11 -2.73 1.75
N ALA A 33 8.22 -3.11 2.68
CA ALA A 33 8.03 -4.50 3.07
C ALA A 33 7.57 -5.36 1.89
N LEU A 34 6.53 -4.93 1.17
CA LEU A 34 6.04 -5.64 -0.01
C LEU A 34 7.06 -5.70 -1.14
N TRP A 35 7.81 -4.63 -1.38
CA TRP A 35 8.85 -4.61 -2.42
C TRP A 35 9.97 -5.63 -2.13
N ARG A 36 10.43 -5.67 -0.88
CA ARG A 36 11.54 -6.54 -0.44
C ARG A 36 11.11 -7.98 -0.23
N ASP A 37 9.83 -8.23 -0.02
CA ASP A 37 9.32 -9.56 0.22
C ASP A 37 9.33 -10.43 -1.05
N ASN A 38 9.97 -11.58 -0.94
CA ASN A 38 10.12 -12.54 -2.04
C ASN A 38 9.21 -13.78 -1.89
N SER A 39 8.53 -13.97 -0.76
CA SER A 39 7.73 -15.19 -0.53
C SER A 39 6.60 -15.10 0.49
N ARG A 40 6.46 -14.00 1.26
CA ARG A 40 5.56 -13.93 2.43
C ARG A 40 4.27 -13.14 2.20
N SER A 41 4.02 -12.67 0.99
CA SER A 41 2.85 -11.83 0.70
C SER A 41 1.52 -12.61 0.66
N LEU A 42 1.53 -13.92 0.97
CA LEU A 42 0.33 -14.75 1.13
C LEU A 42 -0.51 -14.37 2.36
N ASN A 43 0.14 -13.90 3.43
CA ASN A 43 -0.54 -13.58 4.69
C ASN A 43 -1.24 -12.22 4.68
N VAL A 44 -1.00 -11.40 3.65
CA VAL A 44 -1.62 -10.08 3.52
C VAL A 44 -2.90 -10.20 2.67
N PRO A 45 -4.10 -9.94 3.20
CA PRO A 45 -5.34 -10.18 2.44
C PRO A 45 -5.49 -9.21 1.25
N LEU A 46 -5.59 -9.74 0.03
CA LEU A 46 -5.85 -8.93 -1.17
C LEU A 46 -7.15 -8.13 -1.04
N LEU A 47 -8.19 -8.75 -0.48
CA LEU A 47 -9.50 -8.12 -0.32
C LEU A 47 -9.42 -6.82 0.50
N THR A 48 -8.64 -6.80 1.57
CA THR A 48 -8.45 -5.60 2.40
C THR A 48 -7.88 -4.45 1.57
N TRP A 49 -6.81 -4.71 0.82
CA TRP A 49 -6.18 -3.67 -0.02
C TRP A 49 -7.09 -3.24 -1.17
N SER A 50 -7.84 -4.16 -1.79
CA SER A 50 -8.84 -3.82 -2.81
C SER A 50 -9.95 -2.92 -2.26
N ILE A 51 -10.49 -3.23 -1.07
CA ILE A 51 -11.52 -2.41 -0.42
C ILE A 51 -10.98 -1.03 -0.12
N TRP A 52 -9.77 -0.93 0.45
CA TRP A 52 -9.15 0.35 0.78
C TRP A 52 -8.88 1.19 -0.47
N THR A 53 -8.40 0.58 -1.56
CA THR A 53 -8.23 1.28 -2.84
C THR A 53 -9.57 1.80 -3.38
N ALA A 54 -10.61 0.95 -3.41
CA ALA A 54 -11.94 1.36 -3.90
C ALA A 54 -12.56 2.47 -3.05
N GLN A 55 -12.50 2.34 -1.73
CA GLN A 55 -12.99 3.36 -0.80
C GLN A 55 -12.24 4.68 -0.98
N THR A 56 -10.90 4.64 -1.08
CA THR A 56 -10.09 5.85 -1.26
C THR A 56 -10.37 6.50 -2.62
N ALA A 57 -10.64 5.71 -3.67
CA ALA A 57 -11.05 6.24 -4.96
C ALA A 57 -12.39 7.00 -4.87
N VAL A 58 -13.36 6.48 -4.11
CA VAL A 58 -14.63 7.18 -3.85
C VAL A 58 -14.38 8.48 -3.07
N TYR A 59 -13.54 8.46 -2.04
CA TYR A 59 -13.20 9.67 -1.27
C TYR A 59 -12.48 10.71 -2.12
N PHE A 60 -11.57 10.29 -2.99
CA PHE A 60 -10.91 11.20 -3.93
C PHE A 60 -11.90 11.81 -4.93
N ALA A 61 -12.80 10.99 -5.51
CA ALA A 61 -13.84 11.49 -6.40
C ALA A 61 -14.77 12.49 -5.69
N TYR A 62 -15.19 12.16 -4.47
CA TYR A 62 -15.96 13.08 -3.62
C TYR A 62 -15.20 14.37 -3.33
N ALA A 63 -13.90 14.28 -3.00
CA ALA A 63 -13.06 15.44 -2.73
C ALA A 63 -13.02 16.39 -3.94
N MET A 64 -12.88 15.85 -5.15
CA MET A 64 -12.84 16.63 -6.39
C MET A 64 -14.18 17.23 -6.79
N VAL A 65 -15.28 16.46 -6.68
CA VAL A 65 -16.58 16.84 -7.24
C VAL A 65 -17.44 17.62 -6.26
N VAL A 66 -17.37 17.29 -4.96
CA VAL A 66 -18.28 17.83 -3.94
C VAL A 66 -17.55 18.74 -2.95
N ASN A 67 -16.42 18.30 -2.40
CA ASN A 67 -15.77 19.03 -1.32
C ASN A 67 -15.00 20.28 -1.78
N GLY A 68 -14.23 20.17 -2.87
CA GLY A 68 -13.47 21.29 -3.45
C GLY A 68 -12.23 21.76 -2.65
N ASP A 69 -12.02 21.28 -1.41
CA ASP A 69 -10.83 21.60 -0.63
C ASP A 69 -9.57 21.00 -1.26
N ARG A 70 -8.66 21.87 -1.70
CA ARG A 70 -7.39 21.51 -2.34
C ARG A 70 -6.50 20.66 -1.43
N ALA A 71 -6.44 20.94 -0.13
CA ALA A 71 -5.62 20.17 0.79
C ALA A 71 -6.16 18.73 0.90
N PHE A 72 -7.48 18.58 1.04
CA PHE A 72 -8.10 17.26 1.07
C PHE A 72 -7.91 16.50 -0.25
N ILE A 73 -8.09 17.16 -1.39
CA ILE A 73 -7.88 16.56 -2.72
C ILE A 73 -6.45 16.02 -2.84
N LEU A 74 -5.44 16.81 -2.45
CA LEU A 74 -4.04 16.40 -2.50
C LEU A 74 -3.74 15.21 -1.58
N ILE A 75 -4.26 15.22 -0.35
CA ILE A 75 -4.11 14.12 0.60
C ILE A 75 -4.77 12.84 0.08
N MET A 76 -6.00 12.93 -0.43
CA MET A 76 -6.71 11.77 -0.98
C MET A 76 -6.06 11.23 -2.24
N MET A 77 -5.53 12.10 -3.11
CA MET A 77 -4.76 11.69 -4.28
C MET A 77 -3.49 10.93 -3.87
N ALA A 78 -2.71 11.50 -2.95
CA ALA A 78 -1.47 10.86 -2.47
C ALA A 78 -1.77 9.51 -1.79
N THR A 79 -2.85 9.46 -0.99
CA THR A 79 -3.33 8.22 -0.35
C THR A 79 -3.75 7.20 -1.40
N LEU A 80 -4.49 7.61 -2.44
CA LEU A 80 -4.93 6.74 -3.53
C LEU A 80 -3.74 6.14 -4.28
N VAL A 81 -2.72 6.94 -4.56
CA VAL A 81 -1.48 6.46 -5.19
C VAL A 81 -0.78 5.45 -4.28
N ALA A 82 -0.59 5.78 -3.00
CA ALA A 82 0.12 4.91 -2.05
C ALA A 82 -0.57 3.56 -1.86
N VAL A 83 -1.90 3.56 -1.64
CA VAL A 83 -2.68 2.32 -1.47
C VAL A 83 -2.73 1.50 -2.76
N SER A 84 -2.75 2.15 -3.92
CA SER A 84 -2.70 1.47 -5.22
C SER A 84 -1.33 0.81 -5.47
N ILE A 85 -0.24 1.44 -5.05
CA ILE A 85 1.11 0.82 -5.09
C ILE A 85 1.14 -0.42 -4.20
N CYS A 86 0.60 -0.36 -2.98
CA CYS A 86 0.51 -1.53 -2.10
C CYS A 86 -0.28 -2.67 -2.76
N LEU A 87 -1.45 -2.37 -3.33
CA LEU A 87 -2.28 -3.36 -4.03
C LEU A 87 -1.54 -3.96 -5.23
N ALA A 88 -0.89 -3.12 -6.05
CA ALA A 88 -0.14 -3.56 -7.22
C ALA A 88 1.04 -4.47 -6.84
N LEU A 89 1.83 -4.10 -5.82
CA LEU A 89 2.92 -4.92 -5.32
C LEU A 89 2.41 -6.24 -4.74
N LEU A 90 1.29 -6.23 -4.03
CA LEU A 90 0.69 -7.42 -3.45
C LEU A 90 0.21 -8.40 -4.54
N VAL A 91 -0.47 -7.89 -5.58
CA VAL A 91 -0.87 -8.66 -6.76
C VAL A 91 0.37 -9.20 -7.48
N TYR A 92 1.37 -8.35 -7.72
CA TYR A 92 2.60 -8.75 -8.38
C TYR A 92 3.33 -9.88 -7.65
N ASN A 93 3.49 -9.75 -6.33
CA ASN A 93 4.15 -10.76 -5.51
C ASN A 93 3.39 -12.09 -5.50
N ARG A 94 2.05 -12.04 -5.43
CA ARG A 94 1.22 -13.24 -5.36
C ARG A 94 1.14 -14.00 -6.68
N TYR A 95 0.96 -13.30 -7.79
CA TYR A 95 0.73 -13.96 -9.07
C TYR A 95 2.02 -14.18 -9.87
N PHE A 96 2.95 -13.23 -9.88
CA PHE A 96 4.14 -13.36 -10.74
C PHE A 96 5.33 -13.97 -9.99
N ARG A 97 5.66 -13.48 -8.79
CA ARG A 97 6.85 -13.99 -8.06
C ARG A 97 6.65 -15.41 -7.52
N GLN A 98 5.46 -15.73 -7.01
CA GLN A 98 5.19 -17.07 -6.45
C GLN A 98 5.30 -18.17 -7.50
N ILE A 99 4.80 -17.94 -8.72
CA ILE A 99 4.91 -18.91 -9.83
C ILE A 99 6.38 -19.21 -10.16
N VAL A 100 7.22 -18.17 -10.22
CA VAL A 100 8.66 -18.33 -10.51
C VAL A 100 9.38 -19.05 -9.36
N TYR A 101 9.04 -18.75 -8.10
CA TYR A 101 9.61 -19.44 -6.95
C TYR A 101 9.25 -20.93 -6.93
N ASN A 102 7.98 -21.27 -7.18
CA ASN A 102 7.53 -22.67 -7.19
C ASN A 102 8.26 -23.49 -8.27
N ARG A 103 8.42 -22.94 -9.48
CA ARG A 103 9.19 -23.62 -10.55
C ARG A 103 10.63 -23.93 -10.14
N ARG A 104 11.34 -22.95 -9.57
CA ARG A 104 12.73 -23.15 -9.09
C ARG A 104 12.81 -24.15 -7.94
N ALA A 105 11.77 -24.27 -7.12
CA ALA A 105 11.72 -25.24 -6.03
C ALA A 105 11.52 -26.67 -6.56
N ASP A 106 10.71 -26.84 -7.60
CA ASP A 106 10.48 -28.12 -8.26
C ASP A 106 11.73 -28.62 -8.99
N ASP A 107 12.45 -27.74 -9.72
CA ASP A 107 13.72 -28.07 -10.39
C ASP A 107 14.74 -28.65 -9.38
N ARG A 108 14.91 -27.98 -8.22
CA ARG A 108 15.83 -28.44 -7.16
C ARG A 108 15.42 -29.76 -6.51
N ARG A 109 14.12 -30.11 -6.55
CA ARG A 109 13.62 -31.40 -6.04
C ARG A 109 13.88 -32.52 -7.05
N GLY A 110 13.74 -32.22 -8.35
CA GLY A 110 14.09 -33.11 -9.45
C GLY A 110 15.55 -33.56 -9.37
N ASP A 111 16.48 -32.60 -9.26
CA ASP A 111 17.92 -32.89 -9.19
C ASP A 111 18.31 -33.78 -8.00
N ARG A 112 17.70 -33.56 -6.83
CA ARG A 112 17.96 -34.39 -5.65
C ARG A 112 17.47 -35.83 -5.79
N ASN A 113 16.37 -36.04 -6.49
CA ASN A 113 15.81 -37.37 -6.69
C ASN A 113 16.56 -38.12 -7.81
N GLY A 114 16.98 -37.42 -8.88
CA GLY A 114 17.77 -38.01 -9.97
C GLY A 114 19.13 -38.54 -9.51
N GLY A 115 19.84 -37.80 -8.64
CA GLY A 115 21.12 -38.26 -8.08
C GLY A 115 21.01 -39.42 -7.07
N ARG A 116 19.79 -39.81 -6.68
CA ARG A 116 19.56 -40.90 -5.72
C ARG A 116 19.22 -42.23 -6.39
N THR A 117 18.82 -42.23 -7.66
CA THR A 117 18.49 -43.42 -8.45
C THR A 117 19.68 -44.01 -9.21
N GLU A 118 20.84 -43.34 -9.25
CA GLU A 118 22.07 -43.81 -9.91
C GLU A 118 23.07 -44.50 -8.97
N LYS A 119 22.65 -44.94 -7.79
CA LYS A 119 23.46 -45.78 -6.87
C LYS A 119 22.78 -47.12 -6.62
#